data_AF-A0A348G458-F1
#
_entry.id   AF-A0A348G458-F1
#
_cell.length_a   1.000
_cell.length_b   1.000
_cell.length_c   1.000
_cell.angle_alpha   90.00
_cell.angle_beta   90.00
_cell.angle_gamma   90.00
#
_symmetry.space_group_name_H-M   'P 1'
#
loop_
_entity.id
_entity.type
_entity.pdbx_description
1 polymer ?
#
loop_
_entity_poly.entity_id
_entity_poly.type
_entity_poly.pdbx_seq_one_letter_code
_entity_poly.pdbx_strand_id
1 'polypeptide(L)'
;MDVAIEFAADIVDRFEEFLTENGISIPRHKQSNADMLPLWQILKQTKDGEGLRQTDNYNLFSAAVAVHDFASKILTIKDMPEFSNILPHLRMLSSGAVYLTSDPPASSDVYNKLIEVYWASLCLGKGINVSLDHPVHSTGVNPDVITLDSKGDAVHAYAFKTIRSKYTQSILDHIQRGVEQIEASSAGTGIVALHLTPRFQISSLFPEGYLFDRWECGVAYVAGAVRAMVTQVVCENGQSAIDNIFIKKKAVGAVLCLAFIPVVAKHPETGLNTFMPLKICVIVKLSSSVQLPMSLMGELYEINDAMQKFLG
;
A
#
# COMPACT_ATOMS: atom_id res chain seq x y z
N MET A 1 -1.96 2.43 -26.93
CA MET A 1 -2.81 3.07 -25.91
C MET A 1 -4.07 2.25 -25.72
N ASP A 2 -4.82 1.97 -26.79
CA ASP A 2 -6.05 1.14 -26.75
C ASP A 2 -5.84 -0.26 -26.16
N VAL A 3 -4.76 -0.97 -26.54
CA VAL A 3 -4.43 -2.31 -26.00
C VAL A 3 -4.19 -2.29 -24.47
N ALA A 4 -3.64 -1.21 -23.92
CA ALA A 4 -3.40 -1.08 -22.48
C ALA A 4 -4.68 -0.74 -21.69
N ILE A 5 -5.63 -0.05 -22.34
CA ILE A 5 -6.93 0.30 -21.77
C ILE A 5 -7.85 -0.92 -21.77
N GLU A 6 -7.87 -1.69 -22.86
CA GLU A 6 -8.62 -2.96 -22.96
C GLU A 6 -8.12 -3.99 -21.94
N PHE A 7 -6.80 -4.09 -21.77
CA PHE A 7 -6.20 -4.96 -20.75
C PHE A 7 -6.57 -4.53 -19.32
N ALA A 8 -6.52 -3.22 -19.04
CA ALA A 8 -6.94 -2.68 -17.75
C ALA A 8 -8.42 -2.91 -17.45
N ALA A 9 -9.29 -2.88 -18.47
CA ALA A 9 -10.71 -3.21 -18.34
C ALA A 9 -10.92 -4.71 -18.04
N ASP A 10 -10.24 -5.61 -18.76
CA ASP A 10 -10.31 -7.07 -18.54
C ASP A 10 -9.99 -7.47 -17.10
N ILE A 11 -8.95 -6.86 -16.51
CA ILE A 11 -8.55 -7.13 -15.12
C ILE A 11 -9.66 -6.79 -14.14
N VAL A 12 -10.38 -5.69 -14.39
CA VAL A 12 -11.48 -5.24 -13.53
C VAL A 12 -12.67 -6.19 -13.67
N ASP A 13 -13.05 -6.52 -14.90
CA ASP A 13 -14.15 -7.45 -15.18
C ASP A 13 -13.90 -8.80 -14.50
N ARG A 14 -12.71 -9.37 -14.68
CA ARG A 14 -12.32 -10.64 -14.06
C ARG A 14 -12.29 -10.56 -12.54
N PHE A 15 -11.94 -9.40 -11.98
CA PHE A 15 -11.96 -9.20 -10.53
C PHE A 15 -13.40 -9.09 -10.00
N GLU A 16 -14.29 -8.39 -10.69
CA GLU A 16 -15.72 -8.32 -10.35
C GLU A 16 -16.38 -9.71 -10.42
N GLU A 17 -16.09 -10.49 -11.45
CA GLU A 17 -16.52 -11.88 -11.58
C GLU A 17 -16.01 -12.72 -10.40
N PHE A 18 -14.71 -12.65 -10.11
CA PHE A 18 -14.09 -13.35 -9.00
C PHE A 18 -14.75 -13.00 -7.65
N LEU A 19 -15.02 -11.72 -7.40
CA LEU A 19 -15.69 -11.28 -6.17
C LEU A 19 -17.11 -11.85 -6.09
N THR A 20 -17.84 -11.85 -7.20
CA THR A 20 -19.20 -12.38 -7.30
C THR A 20 -19.25 -13.89 -7.04
N GLU A 21 -18.36 -14.66 -7.67
CA GLU A 21 -18.23 -16.11 -7.45
C GLU A 21 -17.95 -16.46 -5.99
N ASN A 22 -17.28 -15.56 -5.28
CA ASN A 22 -16.92 -15.72 -3.87
C ASN A 22 -17.95 -15.11 -2.90
N GLY A 23 -19.10 -14.64 -3.39
CA GLY A 23 -20.18 -14.07 -2.57
C GLY A 23 -19.79 -12.74 -1.91
N ILE A 24 -18.85 -12.00 -2.50
CA ILE A 24 -18.35 -10.72 -2.01
C ILE A 24 -19.14 -9.61 -2.71
N SER A 25 -20.08 -8.99 -1.99
CA SER A 25 -20.93 -7.90 -2.54
C SER A 25 -20.26 -6.55 -2.34
N ILE A 26 -19.70 -5.94 -3.37
CA ILE A 26 -19.24 -4.54 -3.29
C ILE A 26 -20.48 -3.64 -3.06
N PRO A 27 -20.54 -2.85 -1.97
CA PRO A 27 -21.71 -2.01 -1.72
C PRO A 27 -21.74 -0.81 -2.67
N ARG A 28 -22.82 -0.73 -3.45
CA ARG A 28 -23.14 0.43 -4.30
C ARG A 28 -23.17 1.72 -3.49
N HIS A 29 -22.49 2.76 -3.98
CA HIS A 29 -22.56 4.08 -3.39
C HIS A 29 -24.02 4.58 -3.38
N LYS A 30 -24.57 4.86 -2.19
CA LYS A 30 -26.00 5.14 -1.97
C LYS A 30 -26.57 6.32 -2.76
N GLN A 31 -25.73 7.22 -3.26
CA GLN A 31 -26.16 8.39 -4.06
C GLN A 31 -25.85 8.29 -5.56
N SER A 32 -24.92 7.40 -5.98
CA SER A 32 -24.47 7.34 -7.39
C SER A 32 -24.59 5.95 -8.04
N ASN A 33 -24.94 4.91 -7.28
CA ASN A 33 -25.28 3.57 -7.77
C ASN A 33 -24.20 2.86 -8.60
N ALA A 34 -22.92 3.16 -8.39
CA ALA A 34 -21.85 2.61 -9.22
C ALA A 34 -20.71 1.99 -8.39
N ASP A 35 -20.25 0.82 -8.82
CA ASP A 35 -19.41 -0.10 -8.04
C ASP A 35 -17.91 -0.02 -8.36
N MET A 36 -17.54 0.58 -9.49
CA MET A 36 -16.14 0.87 -9.89
C MET A 36 -16.05 2.16 -10.72
N LEU A 37 -17.02 3.07 -10.52
CA LEU A 37 -17.26 4.25 -11.37
C LEU A 37 -15.99 5.07 -11.68
N PRO A 38 -15.08 5.32 -10.73
CA PRO A 38 -13.87 6.08 -11.02
C PRO A 38 -12.99 5.46 -12.11
N LEU A 39 -12.77 4.14 -12.06
CA LEU A 39 -11.95 3.43 -13.03
C LEU A 39 -12.65 3.36 -14.39
N TRP A 40 -13.95 3.04 -14.40
CA TRP A 40 -14.75 3.04 -15.63
C TRP A 40 -14.87 4.43 -16.27
N GLN A 41 -15.00 5.49 -15.47
CA GLN A 41 -15.02 6.88 -15.95
C GLN A 41 -13.69 7.27 -16.59
N ILE A 42 -12.57 6.81 -16.04
CA ILE A 42 -11.24 7.06 -16.58
C ILE A 42 -10.99 6.29 -17.86
N LEU A 43 -11.33 4.99 -17.89
CA LEU A 43 -11.20 4.17 -19.08
C LEU A 43 -12.04 4.77 -20.23
N LYS A 44 -13.25 5.26 -19.91
CA LYS A 44 -14.12 5.96 -20.86
C LYS A 44 -13.54 7.30 -21.34
N GLN A 45 -13.12 8.19 -20.44
CA GLN A 45 -12.52 9.49 -20.81
C GLN A 45 -11.26 9.31 -21.68
N THR A 46 -10.43 8.32 -21.35
CA THR A 46 -9.21 8.01 -22.10
C THR A 46 -9.54 7.45 -23.48
N LYS A 47 -10.57 6.59 -23.59
CA LYS A 47 -11.05 6.02 -24.87
C LYS A 47 -11.72 7.07 -25.77
N ASP A 48 -12.41 8.05 -25.18
CA ASP A 48 -13.11 9.11 -25.91
C ASP A 48 -12.15 10.22 -26.40
N GLY A 49 -10.85 10.10 -26.12
CA GLY A 49 -9.82 11.06 -26.57
C GLY A 49 -9.90 12.43 -25.88
N GLU A 50 -10.71 12.55 -24.84
CA GLU A 50 -10.76 13.74 -24.00
C GLU A 50 -9.49 13.77 -23.15
N GLY A 51 -8.53 14.62 -23.56
CA GLY A 51 -7.29 14.83 -22.80
C GLY A 51 -7.60 15.12 -21.34
N LEU A 52 -6.94 14.38 -20.45
CA LEU A 52 -7.21 14.44 -19.01
C LEU A 52 -6.90 15.84 -18.47
N ARG A 53 -7.92 16.55 -17.98
CA ARG A 53 -7.74 17.86 -17.35
C ARG A 53 -7.19 17.69 -15.93
N GLN A 54 -6.15 18.48 -15.60
CA GLN A 54 -5.31 18.32 -14.39
C GLN A 54 -6.05 18.42 -13.05
N THR A 55 -7.14 19.16 -12.95
CA THR A 55 -7.67 19.60 -11.64
C THR A 55 -8.85 18.81 -11.11
N ASP A 56 -9.64 18.17 -11.98
CA ASP A 56 -10.96 17.66 -11.57
C ASP A 56 -10.95 16.16 -11.22
N ASN A 57 -9.87 15.44 -11.55
CA ASN A 57 -9.86 13.97 -11.53
C ASN A 57 -8.73 13.32 -10.70
N TYR A 58 -7.89 14.04 -9.94
CA TYR A 58 -6.76 13.43 -9.20
C TYR A 58 -7.20 12.29 -8.27
N ASN A 59 -8.28 12.49 -7.51
CA ASN A 59 -8.83 11.46 -6.64
C ASN A 59 -9.38 10.28 -7.45
N LEU A 60 -10.03 10.57 -8.58
CA LEU A 60 -10.54 9.57 -9.53
C LEU A 60 -9.42 8.72 -10.13
N PHE A 61 -8.26 9.31 -10.42
CA PHE A 61 -7.08 8.61 -10.96
C PHE A 61 -6.36 7.79 -9.89
N SER A 62 -6.18 8.36 -8.70
CA SER A 62 -5.63 7.65 -7.53
C SER A 62 -6.38 6.34 -7.29
N ALA A 63 -7.70 6.49 -7.23
CA ALA A 63 -8.70 5.45 -7.07
C ALA A 63 -8.57 4.32 -8.09
N ALA A 64 -8.65 4.69 -9.36
CA ALA A 64 -8.67 3.78 -10.48
C ALA A 64 -7.42 2.91 -10.51
N VAL A 65 -6.25 3.51 -10.30
CA VAL A 65 -5.01 2.73 -10.34
C VAL A 65 -4.83 1.87 -9.10
N ALA A 66 -5.20 2.35 -7.91
CA ALA A 66 -5.15 1.53 -6.71
C ALA A 66 -6.04 0.28 -6.83
N VAL A 67 -7.25 0.43 -7.38
CA VAL A 67 -8.17 -0.69 -7.67
C VAL A 67 -7.55 -1.64 -8.68
N HIS A 68 -7.07 -1.14 -9.82
CA HIS A 68 -6.50 -1.96 -10.89
C HIS A 68 -5.28 -2.76 -10.40
N ASP A 69 -4.35 -2.10 -9.70
CA ASP A 69 -3.15 -2.76 -9.18
C ASP A 69 -3.55 -3.83 -8.14
N PHE A 70 -4.41 -3.50 -7.18
CA PHE A 70 -4.93 -4.46 -6.21
C PHE A 70 -5.61 -5.66 -6.87
N ALA A 71 -6.51 -5.43 -7.83
CA ALA A 71 -7.20 -6.46 -8.59
C ALA A 71 -6.20 -7.40 -9.30
N SER A 72 -5.18 -6.84 -9.95
CA SER A 72 -4.14 -7.64 -10.61
C SER A 72 -3.39 -8.55 -9.63
N LYS A 73 -3.07 -8.06 -8.42
CA LYS A 73 -2.37 -8.85 -7.40
C LYS A 73 -3.24 -9.97 -6.87
N ILE A 74 -4.53 -9.71 -6.62
CA ILE A 74 -5.47 -10.75 -6.17
C ILE A 74 -5.66 -11.82 -7.25
N LEU A 75 -5.91 -11.42 -8.50
CA LEU A 75 -6.13 -12.35 -9.60
C LEU A 75 -4.90 -13.23 -9.88
N THR A 76 -3.69 -12.74 -9.59
CA THR A 76 -2.45 -13.54 -9.72
C THR A 76 -2.41 -14.72 -8.76
N ILE A 77 -2.94 -14.54 -7.54
CA ILE A 77 -2.79 -15.51 -6.46
C ILE A 77 -4.06 -16.33 -6.19
N LYS A 78 -5.18 -16.02 -6.86
CA LYS A 78 -6.50 -16.58 -6.54
C LYS A 78 -6.58 -18.11 -6.60
N ASP A 79 -5.74 -18.72 -7.43
CA ASP A 79 -5.70 -20.18 -7.65
C ASP A 79 -4.66 -20.89 -6.77
N MET A 80 -3.94 -20.15 -5.92
CA MET A 80 -2.97 -20.71 -4.97
C MET A 80 -3.69 -21.34 -3.77
N PRO A 81 -3.23 -22.50 -3.25
CA PRO A 81 -3.82 -23.11 -2.06
C PRO A 81 -3.90 -22.16 -0.85
N GLU A 82 -2.88 -21.33 -0.67
CA GLU A 82 -2.76 -20.37 0.44
C GLU A 82 -3.74 -19.20 0.34
N PHE A 83 -4.37 -19.00 -0.82
CA PHE A 83 -5.35 -17.94 -1.04
C PHE A 83 -6.59 -18.07 -0.14
N SER A 84 -6.88 -19.29 0.36
CA SER A 84 -7.94 -19.50 1.36
C SER A 84 -7.74 -18.64 2.62
N ASN A 85 -6.49 -18.25 2.92
CA ASN A 85 -6.17 -17.37 4.06
C ASN A 85 -6.44 -15.89 3.75
N ILE A 86 -6.46 -15.49 2.48
CA ILE A 86 -6.73 -14.12 2.03
C ILE A 86 -8.24 -13.86 1.92
N LEU A 87 -8.99 -14.85 1.45
CA LEU A 87 -10.41 -14.71 1.14
C LEU A 87 -11.29 -14.16 2.30
N PRO A 88 -11.12 -14.58 3.57
CA PRO A 88 -11.85 -14.00 4.70
C PRO A 88 -11.62 -12.49 4.88
N HIS A 89 -10.40 -12.02 4.58
CA HIS A 89 -10.04 -10.60 4.67
C HIS A 89 -10.62 -9.80 3.51
N LEU A 90 -10.65 -10.38 2.30
CA LEU A 90 -11.34 -9.78 1.15
C LEU A 90 -12.84 -9.63 1.41
N ARG A 91 -13.48 -10.62 2.06
CA ARG A 91 -14.89 -10.52 2.46
C ARG A 91 -15.14 -9.36 3.42
N MET A 92 -14.23 -9.09 4.36
CA MET A 92 -14.35 -7.91 5.23
C MET A 92 -14.31 -6.59 4.46
N LEU A 93 -13.52 -6.51 3.39
CA LEU A 93 -13.46 -5.31 2.56
C LEU A 93 -14.85 -4.95 2.03
N SER A 94 -15.68 -5.93 1.66
CA SER A 94 -17.07 -5.67 1.19
C SER A 94 -18.03 -5.13 2.25
N SER A 95 -17.72 -5.29 3.54
CA SER A 95 -18.58 -4.83 4.64
C SER A 95 -18.35 -3.35 5.01
N GLY A 96 -17.22 -2.77 4.58
CA GLY A 96 -17.02 -1.32 4.57
C GLY A 96 -17.17 -0.80 3.16
N ALA A 97 -17.61 0.45 3.02
CA ALA A 97 -17.37 1.14 1.77
C ALA A 97 -15.84 1.26 1.60
N VAL A 98 -15.27 0.37 0.80
CA VAL A 98 -13.87 0.45 0.40
C VAL A 98 -13.77 1.62 -0.55
N TYR A 99 -13.56 2.77 0.06
CA TYR A 99 -13.09 3.92 -0.68
C TYR A 99 -11.61 3.70 -0.97
N LEU A 100 -11.31 2.83 -1.95
CA LEU A 100 -10.01 2.85 -2.64
C LEU A 100 -9.73 4.25 -3.25
N THR A 101 -10.77 5.09 -3.28
CA THR A 101 -10.95 6.20 -4.18
C THR A 101 -11.23 7.55 -3.51
N SER A 102 -11.41 7.59 -2.20
CA SER A 102 -11.65 8.82 -1.44
C SER A 102 -10.98 8.75 -0.07
N ASP A 103 -10.86 9.91 0.59
CA ASP A 103 -10.33 9.97 1.95
C ASP A 103 -11.07 8.95 2.83
N PRO A 104 -10.37 7.96 3.39
CA PRO A 104 -11.03 6.94 4.19
C PRO A 104 -11.54 7.61 5.47
N PRO A 105 -12.74 7.26 5.97
CA PRO A 105 -13.26 7.80 7.22
C PRO A 105 -12.22 7.72 8.34
N ALA A 106 -12.24 8.68 9.27
CA ALA A 106 -11.26 8.76 10.36
C ALA A 106 -11.09 7.46 11.18
N SER A 107 -12.07 6.56 11.13
CA SER A 107 -12.12 5.29 11.86
C SER A 107 -12.27 4.05 10.98
N SER A 108 -11.93 4.08 9.68
CA SER A 108 -12.18 2.90 8.82
C SER A 108 -11.11 1.83 8.98
N ASP A 109 -11.33 0.88 9.89
CA ASP A 109 -10.53 -0.35 10.03
C ASP A 109 -10.36 -1.11 8.69
N VAL A 110 -11.35 -0.97 7.81
CA VAL A 110 -11.37 -1.54 6.45
C VAL A 110 -10.23 -1.03 5.56
N TYR A 111 -9.86 0.25 5.66
CA TYR A 111 -8.76 0.82 4.86
C TYR A 111 -7.38 0.35 5.37
N ASN A 112 -7.25 0.14 6.68
CA ASN A 112 -6.03 -0.44 7.25
C ASN A 112 -5.88 -1.91 6.79
N LYS A 113 -6.99 -2.66 6.79
CA LYS A 113 -7.00 -4.05 6.33
C LYS A 113 -6.62 -4.20 4.85
N LEU A 114 -6.94 -3.21 4.02
CA LEU A 114 -6.61 -3.23 2.60
C LEU A 114 -5.09 -3.30 2.34
N ILE A 115 -4.27 -2.50 3.05
CA ILE A 115 -2.82 -2.52 2.83
C ILE A 115 -2.18 -3.83 3.30
N GLU A 116 -2.74 -4.43 4.36
CA GLU A 116 -2.32 -5.74 4.86
C GLU A 116 -2.59 -6.83 3.82
N VAL A 117 -3.81 -6.87 3.27
CA VAL A 117 -4.19 -7.83 2.21
C VAL A 117 -3.37 -7.62 0.95
N TYR A 118 -3.14 -6.37 0.56
CA TYR A 118 -2.29 -6.05 -0.58
C TYR A 118 -0.87 -6.60 -0.38
N TRP A 119 -0.25 -6.32 0.78
CA TRP A 119 1.09 -6.80 1.08
C TRP A 119 1.17 -8.33 1.13
N ALA A 120 0.20 -8.97 1.80
CA ALA A 120 0.07 -10.43 1.84
C ALA A 120 0.00 -11.04 0.43
N SER A 121 -0.72 -10.37 -0.47
CA SER A 121 -0.87 -10.83 -1.85
C SER A 121 0.43 -10.74 -2.63
N LEU A 122 1.24 -9.71 -2.37
CA LEU A 122 2.58 -9.59 -2.96
C LEU A 122 3.51 -10.69 -2.45
N CYS A 123 3.47 -11.00 -1.15
CA CYS A 123 4.24 -12.11 -0.58
C CYS A 123 3.88 -13.44 -1.25
N LEU A 124 2.59 -13.78 -1.31
CA LEU A 124 2.11 -15.01 -1.95
C LEU A 124 2.48 -15.06 -3.44
N GLY A 125 2.37 -13.94 -4.16
CA GLY A 125 2.80 -13.82 -5.56
C GLY A 125 4.29 -14.08 -5.79
N LYS A 126 5.11 -14.03 -4.72
CA LYS A 126 6.53 -14.38 -4.72
C LYS A 126 6.83 -15.75 -4.10
N GLY A 127 5.79 -16.55 -3.81
CA GLY A 127 5.91 -17.85 -3.16
C GLY A 127 6.28 -17.76 -1.68
N ILE A 128 6.06 -16.61 -1.05
CA ILE A 128 6.30 -16.41 0.38
C ILE A 128 4.98 -16.63 1.12
N ASN A 129 4.92 -17.68 1.92
CA ASN A 129 3.75 -18.00 2.73
C ASN A 129 3.51 -16.93 3.79
N VAL A 130 2.23 -16.66 4.09
CA VAL A 130 1.83 -15.63 5.03
C VAL A 130 0.72 -16.10 5.98
N SER A 131 0.77 -15.57 7.19
CA SER A 131 -0.32 -15.56 8.15
C SER A 131 -0.78 -14.12 8.36
N LEU A 132 -2.09 -13.89 8.35
CA LEU A 132 -2.70 -12.61 8.64
C LEU A 132 -3.43 -12.64 9.98
N ASP A 133 -3.46 -11.51 10.70
CA ASP A 133 -4.19 -11.41 11.96
C ASP A 133 -5.70 -11.57 11.74
N HIS A 134 -6.37 -12.35 12.60
CA HIS A 134 -7.72 -12.83 12.31
C HIS A 134 -8.70 -11.67 12.05
N PRO A 135 -9.48 -11.71 10.94
CA PRO A 135 -10.30 -10.60 10.48
C PRO A 135 -11.28 -10.05 11.52
N VAL A 136 -11.86 -10.95 12.34
CA VAL A 136 -12.94 -10.64 13.28
C VAL A 136 -12.50 -10.66 14.76
N HIS A 137 -11.33 -11.24 15.04
CA HIS A 137 -10.87 -11.50 16.42
C HIS A 137 -9.46 -10.94 16.66
N SER A 138 -9.09 -9.91 15.91
CA SER A 138 -7.88 -9.14 16.17
C SER A 138 -7.94 -8.58 17.59
N THR A 139 -7.02 -9.02 18.44
CA THR A 139 -6.83 -8.44 19.78
C THR A 139 -5.98 -7.16 19.71
N GLY A 140 -5.47 -6.80 18.52
CA GLY A 140 -4.56 -5.68 18.29
C GLY A 140 -3.13 -5.93 18.78
N VAL A 141 -2.83 -7.13 19.28
CA VAL A 141 -1.54 -7.48 19.91
C VAL A 141 -0.58 -8.16 18.94
N ASN A 142 -1.09 -8.71 17.83
CA ASN A 142 -0.26 -9.36 16.82
C ASN A 142 0.14 -8.38 15.69
N PRO A 143 1.27 -8.62 15.02
CA PRO A 143 1.59 -7.99 13.74
C PRO A 143 0.51 -8.32 12.71
N ASP A 144 0.27 -7.37 11.81
CA ASP A 144 -0.82 -7.48 10.84
C ASP A 144 -0.53 -8.55 9.76
N VAL A 145 0.75 -8.71 9.38
CA VAL A 145 1.22 -9.76 8.46
C VAL A 145 2.46 -10.44 9.04
N ILE A 146 2.52 -11.77 8.97
CA ILE A 146 3.69 -12.57 9.34
C ILE A 146 4.04 -13.49 8.16
N THR A 147 5.28 -13.48 7.70
CA THR A 147 5.77 -14.45 6.71
C THR A 147 6.21 -15.74 7.38
N LEU A 148 6.00 -16.86 6.69
CA LEU A 148 6.22 -18.20 7.19
C LEU A 148 7.29 -18.92 6.35
N ASP A 149 8.09 -19.77 6.98
CA ASP A 149 8.99 -20.66 6.27
C ASP A 149 8.25 -21.89 5.70
N SER A 150 8.99 -22.81 5.08
CA SER A 150 8.44 -24.05 4.51
C SER A 150 7.79 -25.00 5.53
N LYS A 151 8.06 -24.81 6.83
CA LYS A 151 7.49 -25.60 7.93
C LYS A 151 6.29 -24.92 8.58
N GLY A 152 6.00 -23.67 8.18
CA GLY A 152 4.96 -22.85 8.78
C GLY A 152 5.44 -22.05 10.00
N ASP A 153 6.74 -22.00 10.27
CA ASP A 153 7.30 -21.23 11.38
C ASP A 153 7.39 -19.73 11.00
N ALA A 154 7.07 -18.86 11.96
CA ALA A 154 7.07 -17.41 11.76
C ALA A 154 8.49 -16.84 11.55
N VAL A 155 8.71 -16.15 10.43
CA VAL A 155 10.01 -15.63 10.03
C VAL A 155 10.08 -14.12 10.26
N HIS A 156 9.29 -13.34 9.52
CA HIS A 156 9.28 -11.89 9.59
C HIS A 156 7.88 -11.34 9.89
N ALA A 157 7.81 -10.38 10.81
CA ALA A 157 6.59 -9.67 11.17
C ALA A 157 6.53 -8.27 10.54
N TYR A 158 5.35 -7.90 10.05
CA TYR A 158 5.05 -6.58 9.51
C TYR A 158 3.91 -5.94 10.31
N ALA A 159 4.22 -4.85 11.01
CA ALA A 159 3.22 -4.06 11.73
C ALA A 159 2.86 -2.81 10.93
N PHE A 160 1.70 -2.81 10.28
CA PHE A 160 1.18 -1.74 9.46
C PHE A 160 0.57 -0.62 10.31
N LYS A 161 0.89 0.62 9.93
CA LYS A 161 0.37 1.83 10.56
C LYS A 161 0.02 2.85 9.48
N THR A 162 -1.27 3.14 9.35
CA THR A 162 -1.75 4.18 8.43
C THR A 162 -1.52 5.54 9.03
N ILE A 163 -0.70 6.35 8.36
CA ILE A 163 -0.33 7.70 8.81
C ILE A 163 -1.21 8.72 8.10
N ARG A 164 -1.90 9.53 8.91
CA ARG A 164 -2.71 10.67 8.44
C ARG A 164 -2.22 11.99 9.02
N SER A 165 -1.77 11.95 10.27
CA SER A 165 -1.31 13.11 11.02
C SER A 165 -0.09 13.76 10.38
N LYS A 166 -0.05 15.09 10.39
CA LYS A 166 1.13 15.87 9.99
C LYS A 166 2.19 15.96 11.08
N TYR A 167 1.87 15.53 12.30
CA TYR A 167 2.74 15.66 13.46
C TYR A 167 3.67 14.45 13.57
N THR A 168 4.97 14.72 13.62
CA THR A 168 6.06 13.75 13.83
C THR A 168 5.87 12.89 15.07
N GLN A 169 5.38 13.47 16.18
CA GLN A 169 5.09 12.73 17.40
C GLN A 169 4.07 11.61 17.15
N SER A 170 3.03 11.87 16.35
CA SER A 170 2.05 10.84 16.00
C SER A 170 2.68 9.70 15.19
N ILE A 171 3.66 10.00 14.32
CA ILE A 171 4.42 8.97 13.60
C ILE A 171 5.25 8.15 14.59
N LEU A 172 5.90 8.80 15.55
CA LEU A 172 6.67 8.12 16.59
C LEU A 172 5.81 7.17 17.44
N ASP A 173 4.63 7.63 17.87
CA ASP A 173 3.70 6.81 18.66
C ASP A 173 3.25 5.57 17.86
N HIS A 174 3.02 5.73 16.55
CA HIS A 174 2.72 4.60 15.66
C HIS A 174 3.89 3.62 15.54
N ILE A 175 5.13 4.12 15.45
CA ILE A 175 6.34 3.29 15.42
C ILE A 175 6.45 2.48 16.71
N GLN A 176 6.31 3.11 17.88
CA GLN A 176 6.38 2.43 19.18
C GLN A 176 5.33 1.32 19.29
N ARG A 177 4.07 1.59 18.93
CA ARG A 177 3.02 0.56 18.92
C ARG A 177 3.31 -0.59 17.95
N GLY A 178 3.87 -0.28 16.78
CA GLY A 178 4.27 -1.32 15.82
C GLY A 178 5.40 -2.21 16.37
N VAL A 179 6.38 -1.60 17.06
CA VAL A 179 7.46 -2.34 17.72
C VAL A 179 6.91 -3.25 18.82
N GLU A 180 5.94 -2.79 19.62
CA GLU A 180 5.28 -3.59 20.65
C GLU A 180 4.55 -4.80 20.05
N GLN A 181 3.83 -4.63 18.94
CA GLN A 181 3.17 -5.74 18.23
C GLN A 181 4.18 -6.77 17.69
N ILE A 182 5.28 -6.32 17.09
CA ILE A 182 6.35 -7.20 16.61
C ILE A 182 6.96 -7.99 17.77
N GLU A 183 7.19 -7.33 18.91
CA GLU A 183 7.76 -7.95 20.09
C GLU A 183 6.88 -9.07 20.65
N ALA A 184 5.55 -8.89 20.63
CA ALA A 184 4.58 -9.87 21.09
C ALA A 184 4.43 -11.10 20.17
N SER A 185 4.93 -11.04 18.93
CA SER A 185 4.78 -12.11 17.94
C SER A 185 5.78 -13.25 18.12
N SER A 186 5.52 -14.40 17.47
CA SER A 186 6.48 -15.52 17.38
C SER A 186 7.59 -15.31 16.34
N ALA A 187 7.51 -14.27 15.51
CA ALA A 187 8.50 -14.02 14.46
C ALA A 187 9.87 -13.70 15.03
N GLY A 188 10.93 -14.09 14.33
CA GLY A 188 12.31 -13.85 14.76
C GLY A 188 12.75 -12.39 14.60
N THR A 189 12.21 -11.67 13.62
CA THR A 189 12.43 -10.24 13.44
C THR A 189 11.21 -9.60 12.76
N GLY A 190 11.16 -8.27 12.70
CA GLY A 190 10.08 -7.58 12.00
C GLY A 190 10.39 -6.13 11.69
N ILE A 191 9.52 -5.51 10.90
CA ILE A 191 9.62 -4.11 10.50
C ILE A 191 8.26 -3.42 10.66
N VAL A 192 8.28 -2.19 11.16
CA VAL A 192 7.08 -1.36 11.16
C VAL A 192 6.89 -0.79 9.76
N ALA A 193 5.71 -0.99 9.19
CA ALA A 193 5.33 -0.53 7.87
C ALA A 193 4.40 0.68 7.99
N LEU A 194 4.81 1.83 7.45
CA LEU A 194 4.03 3.06 7.45
C LEU A 194 3.31 3.22 6.11
N HIS A 195 1.98 3.17 6.13
CA HIS A 195 1.17 3.49 4.95
C HIS A 195 0.90 5.00 4.92
N LEU A 196 1.54 5.69 3.97
CA LEU A 196 1.61 7.15 3.89
C LEU A 196 0.66 7.75 2.84
N THR A 197 -0.06 6.95 2.05
CA THR A 197 -0.97 7.46 1.01
C THR A 197 -1.94 8.54 1.54
N PRO A 198 -2.65 8.32 2.67
CA PRO A 198 -3.56 9.35 3.19
C PRO A 198 -2.85 10.63 3.64
N ARG A 199 -1.60 10.52 4.12
CA ARG A 199 -0.81 11.68 4.55
C ARG A 199 -0.48 12.62 3.39
N PHE A 200 -0.23 12.06 2.20
CA PHE A 200 0.10 12.82 1.00
C PHE A 200 -1.13 13.45 0.33
N GLN A 201 -2.30 12.81 0.41
CA GLN A 201 -3.57 13.35 -0.09
C GLN A 201 -3.98 14.68 0.58
N ILE A 202 -3.60 14.87 1.85
CA ILE A 202 -3.93 16.07 2.65
C ILE A 202 -2.92 17.21 2.42
N SER A 203 -1.87 17.02 1.62
CA SER A 203 -0.68 17.88 1.67
C SER A 203 -0.54 18.80 0.46
N SER A 204 -0.35 20.09 0.72
CA SER A 204 0.17 21.10 -0.23
C SER A 204 1.66 20.91 -0.54
N LEU A 205 2.21 19.71 -0.30
CA LEU A 205 3.65 19.42 -0.36
C LEU A 205 4.17 19.26 -1.79
N PHE A 206 3.32 19.36 -2.80
CA PHE A 206 3.68 19.07 -4.18
C PHE A 206 3.65 20.34 -5.05
N PRO A 207 4.51 20.44 -6.08
CA PRO A 207 4.44 21.54 -7.05
C PRO A 207 3.04 21.61 -7.68
N GLU A 208 2.62 22.81 -8.11
CA GLU A 208 1.28 23.03 -8.70
C GLU A 208 0.94 21.93 -9.72
N GLY A 209 -0.07 21.11 -9.38
CA GLY A 209 -0.64 20.09 -10.26
C GLY A 209 0.09 18.74 -10.32
N TYR A 210 1.04 18.43 -9.44
CA TYR A 210 1.78 17.14 -9.45
C TYR A 210 2.44 16.84 -10.81
N LEU A 211 2.81 17.87 -11.56
CA LEU A 211 3.35 17.76 -12.91
C LEU A 211 4.88 17.64 -12.88
N PHE A 212 5.39 16.60 -13.51
CA PHE A 212 6.82 16.36 -13.67
C PHE A 212 7.19 16.25 -15.15
N ASP A 213 8.35 16.77 -15.53
CA ASP A 213 8.85 16.60 -16.91
C ASP A 213 9.16 15.14 -17.25
N ARG A 214 9.45 14.34 -16.22
CA ARG A 214 9.84 12.93 -16.31
C ARG A 214 9.33 12.18 -15.09
N TRP A 215 8.96 10.92 -15.26
CA TRP A 215 8.43 10.10 -14.17
C TRP A 215 9.48 9.81 -13.10
N GLU A 216 10.75 9.70 -13.49
CA GLU A 216 11.86 9.50 -12.54
C GLU A 216 12.02 10.67 -11.58
N CYS A 217 11.72 11.90 -12.04
CA CYS A 217 11.73 13.09 -11.19
C CYS A 217 10.62 13.02 -10.12
N GLY A 218 9.43 12.55 -10.49
CA GLY A 218 8.33 12.32 -9.57
C GLY A 218 8.68 11.28 -8.50
N VAL A 219 9.27 10.15 -8.92
CA VAL A 219 9.74 9.10 -7.99
C VAL A 219 10.79 9.63 -7.03
N ALA A 220 11.81 10.32 -7.54
CA ALA A 220 12.89 10.88 -6.71
C ALA A 220 12.36 11.92 -5.72
N TYR A 221 11.44 12.78 -6.16
CA TYR A 221 10.80 13.80 -5.32
C TYR A 221 10.01 13.16 -4.18
N VAL A 222 9.11 12.23 -4.50
CA VAL A 222 8.27 11.56 -3.51
C VAL A 222 9.12 10.75 -2.52
N ALA A 223 10.10 9.98 -3.02
CA ALA A 223 11.00 9.22 -2.15
C ALA A 223 11.82 10.14 -1.24
N GLY A 224 12.24 11.30 -1.75
CA GLY A 224 12.89 12.36 -0.97
C GLY A 224 11.98 12.90 0.13
N ALA A 225 10.72 13.22 -0.19
CA ALA A 225 9.73 13.71 0.76
C ALA A 225 9.41 12.69 1.86
N VAL A 226 9.25 11.40 1.50
CA VAL A 226 9.08 10.30 2.45
C VAL A 226 10.26 10.20 3.41
N ARG A 227 11.49 10.20 2.87
CA ARG A 227 12.70 10.14 3.70
C ARG A 227 12.79 11.35 4.63
N ALA A 228 12.57 12.56 4.11
CA ALA A 228 12.61 13.77 4.91
C ALA A 228 11.59 13.74 6.06
N MET A 229 10.35 13.30 5.78
CA MET A 229 9.29 13.17 6.79
C MET A 229 9.67 12.23 7.93
N VAL A 230 10.23 11.07 7.60
CA VAL A 230 10.62 10.07 8.59
C VAL A 230 11.90 10.46 9.32
N THR A 231 12.89 11.03 8.64
CA THR A 231 14.10 11.56 9.27
C THR A 231 13.80 12.70 10.24
N GLN A 232 12.78 13.53 9.95
CA GLN A 232 12.35 14.60 10.85
C GLN A 232 11.91 14.06 12.23
N VAL A 233 11.36 12.84 12.30
CA VAL A 233 11.05 12.18 13.59
C VAL A 233 12.31 12.00 14.42
N VAL A 234 13.44 11.61 13.79
CA VAL A 234 14.74 11.49 14.47
C VAL A 234 15.28 12.85 14.90
N CYS A 235 15.20 13.85 14.02
CA CYS A 235 15.66 15.21 14.31
C CYS A 235 14.96 15.82 15.52
N GLU A 236 13.65 15.61 15.65
CA GLU A 236 12.85 16.23 16.71
C GLU A 236 12.90 15.49 18.05
N ASN A 237 13.15 14.17 18.04
CA ASN A 237 13.17 13.35 19.25
C ASN A 237 14.59 12.98 19.73
N GLY A 238 15.59 13.13 18.86
CA GLY A 238 16.98 12.79 19.14
C GLY A 238 17.31 11.31 18.90
N GLN A 239 18.50 11.05 18.35
CA GLN A 239 18.95 9.71 17.96
C GLN A 239 18.92 8.70 19.12
N SER A 240 19.32 9.11 20.33
CA SER A 240 19.35 8.22 21.49
C SER A 240 17.96 7.73 21.91
N ALA A 241 16.95 8.60 21.82
CA ALA A 241 15.57 8.22 22.13
C ALA A 241 15.04 7.24 21.09
N ILE A 242 15.34 7.47 19.81
CA ILE A 242 14.99 6.58 18.71
C ILE A 242 15.69 5.21 18.85
N ASP A 243 16.99 5.19 19.13
CA ASP A 243 17.74 3.95 19.31
C ASP A 243 17.16 3.09 20.45
N ASN A 244 16.76 3.71 21.56
CA ASN A 244 16.16 3.02 22.71
C ASN A 244 14.83 2.31 22.38
N ILE A 245 14.13 2.72 21.33
CA ILE A 245 12.90 2.03 20.87
C ILE A 245 13.24 0.65 20.30
N PHE A 246 14.39 0.50 19.63
CA PHE A 246 14.75 -0.71 18.89
C PHE A 246 15.77 -1.60 19.60
N ILE A 247 16.57 -1.04 20.52
CA ILE A 247 17.60 -1.80 21.25
C ILE A 247 16.97 -3.02 21.96
N LYS A 248 17.53 -4.20 21.67
CA LYS A 248 17.09 -5.50 22.22
C LYS A 248 15.62 -5.85 21.90
N LYS A 249 15.05 -5.29 20.83
CA LYS A 249 13.74 -5.66 20.30
C LYS A 249 13.88 -6.51 19.04
N LYS A 250 12.82 -7.26 18.71
CA LYS A 250 12.72 -8.01 17.45
C LYS A 250 12.60 -7.09 16.22
N ALA A 251 12.04 -5.89 16.42
CA ALA A 251 11.86 -4.90 15.37
C ALA A 251 13.21 -4.30 14.93
N VAL A 252 13.42 -4.22 13.62
CA VAL A 252 14.63 -3.62 13.04
C VAL A 252 14.64 -2.10 13.21
N GLY A 253 15.84 -1.52 13.22
CA GLY A 253 16.08 -0.08 13.34
C GLY A 253 15.69 0.77 12.12
N ALA A 254 14.68 0.35 11.36
CA ALA A 254 14.21 0.99 10.15
C ALA A 254 12.69 0.84 10.03
N VAL A 255 12.07 1.68 9.21
CA VAL A 255 10.67 1.56 8.83
C VAL A 255 10.54 1.33 7.33
N LEU A 256 9.53 0.56 6.96
CA LEU A 256 9.11 0.38 5.58
C LEU A 256 8.04 1.43 5.26
N CYS A 257 8.29 2.32 4.32
CA CYS A 257 7.34 3.35 3.92
C CYS A 257 6.66 2.96 2.62
N LEU A 258 5.32 2.88 2.65
CA LEU A 258 4.47 2.53 1.52
C LEU A 258 3.56 3.70 1.15
N ALA A 259 3.49 4.04 -0.13
CA ALA A 259 2.54 5.04 -0.61
C ALA A 259 2.14 4.77 -2.06
N PHE A 260 0.89 5.10 -2.39
CA PHE A 260 0.37 5.11 -3.74
C PHE A 260 0.04 6.57 -4.07
N ILE A 261 0.84 7.19 -4.94
CA ILE A 261 0.70 8.62 -5.24
C ILE A 261 0.57 8.75 -6.75
N PRO A 262 -0.58 9.15 -7.29
CA PRO A 262 -0.62 9.50 -8.70
C PRO A 262 0.13 10.81 -8.91
N VAL A 263 0.87 10.83 -10.01
CA VAL A 263 1.51 12.03 -10.52
C VAL A 263 1.15 12.21 -11.98
N VAL A 264 1.33 13.41 -12.51
CA VAL A 264 1.28 13.64 -13.95
C VAL A 264 2.71 13.79 -14.44
N ALA A 265 3.10 13.03 -15.45
CA ALA A 265 4.40 13.17 -16.09
C ALA A 265 4.25 13.26 -17.61
N LYS A 266 5.21 13.88 -18.29
CA LYS A 266 5.26 13.82 -19.76
C LYS A 266 5.63 12.41 -20.20
N HIS A 267 4.85 11.84 -21.11
CA HIS A 267 5.15 10.56 -21.74
C HIS A 267 6.46 10.68 -22.52
N PRO A 268 7.43 9.77 -22.37
CA PRO A 268 8.75 9.90 -22.98
C PRO A 268 8.71 9.94 -24.51
N GLU A 269 7.72 9.28 -25.13
CA GLU A 269 7.61 9.21 -26.59
C GLU A 269 6.69 10.28 -27.20
N THR A 270 5.61 10.66 -26.51
CA THR A 270 4.57 11.55 -27.09
C THR A 270 4.67 12.97 -26.56
N GLY A 271 5.40 13.19 -25.45
CA GLY A 271 5.48 14.48 -24.77
C GLY A 271 4.18 14.92 -24.09
N LEU A 272 3.11 14.13 -24.20
CA LEU A 272 1.80 14.43 -23.61
C LEU A 272 1.79 14.13 -22.12
N ASN A 273 1.04 14.93 -21.37
CA ASN A 273 0.79 14.67 -19.96
C ASN A 273 0.05 13.34 -19.78
N THR A 274 0.61 12.47 -18.96
CA THR A 274 0.10 11.13 -18.65
C THR A 274 0.06 10.94 -17.16
N PHE A 275 -1.05 10.40 -16.65
CA PHE A 275 -1.14 10.02 -15.25
C PHE A 275 -0.30 8.78 -15.00
N MET A 276 0.47 8.80 -13.91
CA MET A 276 1.31 7.70 -13.50
C MET A 276 1.10 7.37 -12.02
N PRO A 277 0.76 6.11 -11.69
CA PRO A 277 0.71 5.66 -10.31
C PRO A 277 2.11 5.43 -9.76
N LEU A 278 2.60 6.31 -8.88
CA LEU A 278 3.83 6.01 -8.17
C LEU A 278 3.54 5.07 -7.00
N LYS A 279 4.08 3.87 -7.10
CA LYS A 279 4.11 2.87 -6.03
C LYS A 279 5.42 3.02 -5.26
N ILE A 280 5.34 3.62 -4.09
CA ILE A 280 6.49 3.87 -3.23
C ILE A 280 6.63 2.72 -2.25
N CYS A 281 7.82 2.15 -2.19
CA CYS A 281 8.24 1.18 -1.19
C CYS A 281 9.70 1.49 -0.83
N VAL A 282 9.89 2.27 0.23
CA VAL A 282 11.20 2.81 0.63
C VAL A 282 11.48 2.44 2.06
N ILE A 283 12.65 1.86 2.31
CA ILE A 283 13.15 1.63 3.66
C ILE A 283 13.86 2.89 4.14
N VAL A 284 13.46 3.39 5.31
CA VAL A 284 14.12 4.53 5.96
C VAL A 284 14.72 4.06 7.28
N LYS A 285 16.06 4.13 7.37
CA LYS A 285 16.78 3.81 8.60
C LYS A 285 16.53 4.90 9.64
N LEU A 286 16.15 4.49 10.84
CA LEU A 286 15.87 5.35 11.98
C LEU A 286 16.92 5.21 13.07
N SER A 287 17.25 3.96 13.43
CA SER A 287 18.24 3.67 14.46
C SER A 287 19.62 3.53 13.86
N SER A 288 20.62 4.10 14.53
CA SER A 288 22.03 3.88 14.18
C SER A 288 22.57 2.53 14.71
N SER A 289 21.92 2.01 15.75
CA SER A 289 22.37 0.89 16.57
C SER A 289 21.81 -0.47 16.16
N VAL A 290 20.67 -0.51 15.47
CA VAL A 290 20.01 -1.76 15.04
C VAL A 290 19.95 -1.83 13.52
N GLN A 291 20.51 -2.89 12.95
CA GLN A 291 20.61 -3.07 11.49
C GLN A 291 19.44 -3.89 10.95
N LEU A 292 19.16 -3.72 9.65
CA LEU A 292 18.25 -4.56 8.90
C LEU A 292 18.96 -5.87 8.52
N PRO A 293 18.47 -7.06 8.93
CA PRO A 293 19.05 -8.33 8.53
C PRO A 293 18.97 -8.57 7.02
N MET A 294 19.95 -9.28 6.46
CA MET A 294 20.00 -9.60 5.03
C MET A 294 18.79 -10.42 4.56
N SER A 295 18.27 -11.32 5.40
CA SER A 295 17.08 -12.12 5.08
C SER A 295 15.86 -11.24 4.84
N LEU A 296 15.56 -10.34 5.77
CA LEU A 296 14.45 -9.40 5.67
C LEU A 296 14.68 -8.40 4.52
N MET A 297 15.92 -7.96 4.28
CA MET A 297 16.23 -7.09 3.15
C MET A 297 15.98 -7.77 1.79
N GLY A 298 16.37 -9.04 1.65
CA GLY A 298 16.09 -9.82 0.44
C GLY A 298 14.60 -10.03 0.20
N GLU A 299 13.85 -10.35 1.26
CA GLU A 299 12.39 -10.46 1.21
C GLU A 299 11.72 -9.14 0.80
N LEU A 300 12.10 -8.03 1.43
CA LEU A 300 11.60 -6.69 1.09
C LEU A 300 11.93 -6.30 -0.37
N TYR A 301 13.07 -6.74 -0.89
CA TYR A 301 13.45 -6.51 -2.29
C TYR A 301 12.52 -7.27 -3.24
N GLU A 302 12.27 -8.55 -2.98
CA GLU A 302 11.37 -9.37 -3.81
C GLU A 302 9.93 -8.84 -3.76
N ILE A 303 9.44 -8.47 -2.58
CA ILE A 303 8.08 -7.92 -2.43
C ILE A 303 7.98 -6.55 -3.14
N ASN A 304 9.00 -5.70 -3.04
CA ASN A 304 9.03 -4.45 -3.79
C ASN A 304 9.07 -4.70 -5.31
N ASP A 305 9.85 -5.66 -5.78
CA ASP A 305 9.86 -6.05 -7.21
C ASP A 305 8.46 -6.49 -7.68
N ALA A 306 7.75 -7.30 -6.87
CA ALA A 306 6.36 -7.67 -7.11
C ALA A 306 5.41 -6.46 -7.11
N MET A 307 5.64 -5.49 -6.21
CA MET A 307 4.88 -4.25 -6.14
C MET A 307 5.08 -3.41 -7.38
N GLN A 308 6.30 -3.28 -7.91
CA GLN A 308 6.57 -2.44 -9.08
C GLN A 308 6.06 -3.06 -10.38
N LYS A 309 6.23 -4.38 -10.55
CA LYS A 309 5.82 -5.09 -11.76
C LYS A 309 4.31 -5.22 -11.85
N PHE A 310 3.79 -5.29 -13.06
CA PHE A 310 2.52 -5.95 -13.27
C PHE A 310 2.76 -7.45 -13.04
N LEU A 311 1.95 -8.11 -12.20
CA LEU A 311 2.01 -9.57 -12.09
C LEU A 311 0.95 -10.08 -13.08
N GLY A 312 1.40 -10.48 -14.26
CA GLY A 312 0.58 -10.99 -15.35
C GLY A 312 1.39 -11.16 -16.62
#